data_AF-A0A2C9LF97-F1
#
_entry.id   AF-A0A2C9LF97-F1
#
_cell.length_a   1.000
_cell.length_b   1.000
_cell.length_c   1.000
_cell.angle_alpha   90.00
_cell.angle_beta   90.00
_cell.angle_gamma   90.00
#
_symmetry.space_group_name_H-M   'P 1'
#
loop_
_entity.id
_entity.type
_entity.pdbx_description
1 polymer ?
#
loop_
_entity_poly.entity_id
_entity_poly.type
_entity_poly.pdbx_seq_one_letter_code
_entity_poly.pdbx_strand_id
1 'polypeptide(L)'
;MSPELEVAVKDAVITMEHIAKDTAVAEETKQHVQAEEKAASIKASETEAIAADAQKDLAEALPALESALTSLKNINKSDITEVRALQRPPPGVKLVMEAVCIMKQIAPKKIAGEKPGTKVDDYWEVGKAQLQEPAKFMDSLFQYDKDNIPNEVIKKITPYINDPNFTPNAILK
;
A
#
# COMPACT_ATOMS: atom_id res chain seq x y z
N MET A 1 -37.05 75.06 17.71
CA MET A 1 -36.74 74.03 16.69
C MET A 1 -35.32 73.52 16.95
N SER A 2 -35.05 73.16 18.20
CA SER A 2 -33.77 73.42 18.86
C SER A 2 -33.51 72.30 19.90
N PRO A 3 -32.30 72.19 20.44
CA PRO A 3 -31.54 70.98 20.88
C PRO A 3 -31.64 69.63 20.16
N GLU A 4 -32.84 69.05 19.96
CA GLU A 4 -32.94 67.62 19.59
C GLU A 4 -32.39 67.29 18.20
N LEU A 5 -32.54 68.23 17.25
CA LEU A 5 -31.98 68.12 15.90
C LEU A 5 -30.45 68.15 15.88
N GLU A 6 -29.79 68.92 16.77
CA GLU A 6 -28.33 68.94 16.85
C GLU A 6 -27.76 67.66 17.44
N VAL A 7 -28.45 67.07 18.42
CA VAL A 7 -28.09 65.77 18.99
C VAL A 7 -28.23 64.68 17.93
N ALA A 8 -29.36 64.65 17.22
CA ALA A 8 -29.60 63.70 16.14
C ALA A 8 -28.57 63.82 14.99
N VAL A 9 -28.14 65.04 14.63
CA VAL A 9 -27.09 65.25 13.62
C VAL A 9 -25.73 64.73 14.12
N LYS A 10 -25.38 64.95 15.40
CA LYS A 10 -24.12 64.43 15.97
C LYS A 10 -24.12 62.90 16.04
N ASP A 11 -25.22 62.30 16.48
CA ASP A 11 -25.36 60.85 16.55
C ASP A 11 -25.32 60.21 15.14
N ALA A 12 -25.91 60.87 14.14
CA ALA A 12 -25.81 60.46 12.74
C ALA A 12 -24.36 60.50 12.22
N VAL A 13 -23.57 61.53 12.57
CA VAL A 13 -22.16 61.62 12.18
C VAL A 13 -21.32 60.52 12.85
N ILE A 14 -21.52 60.29 14.16
CA ILE A 14 -20.81 59.24 14.91
C ILE A 14 -21.12 57.85 14.36
N THR A 15 -22.38 57.57 14.05
CA THR A 15 -22.78 56.29 13.45
C THR A 15 -22.18 56.12 12.05
N MET A 16 -22.11 57.19 11.26
CA MET A 16 -21.50 57.14 9.92
C MET A 16 -19.99 56.86 9.98
N GLU A 17 -19.28 57.44 10.96
CA GLU A 17 -17.86 57.14 11.21
C GLU A 17 -17.64 55.69 11.66
N HIS A 18 -18.52 55.17 12.53
CA HIS A 18 -18.45 53.78 12.98
C HIS A 18 -18.67 52.81 11.82
N ILE A 19 -19.70 53.07 10.99
CA ILE A 19 -19.99 52.27 9.78
C ILE A 19 -18.80 52.30 8.82
N ALA A 20 -18.16 53.44 8.61
CA ALA A 20 -16.99 53.53 7.73
C ALA A 20 -15.82 52.69 8.24
N LYS A 21 -15.57 52.72 9.56
CA LYS A 21 -14.52 51.92 10.20
C LYS A 21 -14.83 50.42 10.12
N ASP A 22 -16.06 50.03 10.43
CA ASP A 22 -16.49 48.63 10.37
C ASP A 22 -16.43 48.09 8.93
N THR A 23 -16.82 48.90 7.95
CA THR A 23 -16.77 48.54 6.52
C THR A 23 -15.32 48.29 6.07
N ALA A 24 -14.37 49.12 6.52
CA ALA A 24 -12.95 48.93 6.18
C ALA A 24 -12.38 47.62 6.76
N VAL A 25 -12.69 47.32 8.03
CA VAL A 25 -12.26 46.07 8.68
C VAL A 25 -12.90 44.85 8.04
N ALA A 26 -14.18 44.94 7.68
CA ALA A 26 -14.91 43.86 7.01
C ALA A 26 -14.32 43.54 5.63
N GLU A 27 -13.93 44.56 4.86
CA GLU A 27 -13.33 44.37 3.53
C GLU A 27 -11.92 43.78 3.62
N GLU A 28 -11.08 44.22 4.58
CA GLU A 28 -9.77 43.60 4.85
C GLU A 28 -9.92 42.12 5.23
N THR A 29 -10.84 41.83 6.16
CA THR A 29 -11.12 40.45 6.61
C THR A 29 -11.60 39.59 5.45
N LYS A 30 -12.48 40.11 4.61
CA LYS A 30 -12.99 39.42 3.43
C LYS A 30 -11.87 39.09 2.43
N GLN A 31 -10.95 40.02 2.18
CA GLN A 31 -9.81 39.77 1.30
C GLN A 31 -8.88 38.69 1.86
N HIS A 32 -8.65 38.69 3.17
CA HIS A 32 -7.86 37.65 3.82
C HIS A 32 -8.52 36.26 3.69
N VAL A 33 -9.81 36.16 4.03
CA VAL A 33 -10.57 34.90 3.93
C VAL A 33 -10.59 34.38 2.50
N GLN A 34 -10.80 35.26 1.50
CA GLN A 34 -10.79 34.83 0.09
C GLN A 34 -9.42 34.32 -0.36
N ALA A 35 -8.33 34.89 0.15
CA ALA A 35 -6.98 34.39 -0.15
C ALA A 35 -6.75 33.01 0.49
N GLU A 36 -7.18 32.83 1.74
CA GLU A 36 -7.10 31.55 2.44
C GLU A 36 -7.97 30.47 1.81
N GLU A 37 -9.21 30.79 1.42
CA GLU A 37 -10.12 29.87 0.71
C GLU A 37 -9.51 29.38 -0.60
N LYS A 38 -8.90 30.28 -1.38
CA LYS A 38 -8.20 29.89 -2.61
C LYS A 38 -7.02 28.96 -2.32
N ALA A 39 -6.19 29.29 -1.34
CA ALA A 39 -5.05 28.45 -0.98
C ALA A 39 -5.50 27.07 -0.44
N ALA A 40 -6.55 27.02 0.36
CA ALA A 40 -7.14 25.79 0.88
C ALA A 40 -7.77 24.95 -0.25
N SER A 41 -8.48 25.57 -1.18
CA SER A 41 -9.10 24.91 -2.32
C SER A 41 -8.06 24.27 -3.25
N ILE A 42 -6.93 24.95 -3.50
CA ILE A 42 -5.82 24.38 -4.29
C ILE A 42 -5.25 23.14 -3.59
N LYS A 43 -4.92 23.25 -2.30
CA LYS A 43 -4.39 22.13 -1.52
C LYS A 43 -5.37 20.96 -1.44
N ALA A 44 -6.66 21.24 -1.30
CA ALA A 44 -7.71 20.23 -1.29
C ALA A 44 -7.74 19.48 -2.62
N SER A 45 -7.72 20.20 -3.74
CA SER A 45 -7.70 19.60 -5.08
C SER A 45 -6.45 18.75 -5.33
N GLU A 46 -5.26 19.22 -4.91
CA GLU A 46 -4.01 18.45 -5.01
C GLU A 46 -4.08 17.15 -4.17
N THR A 47 -4.60 17.25 -2.95
CA THR A 47 -4.72 16.09 -2.05
C THR A 47 -5.74 15.09 -2.57
N GLU A 48 -6.87 15.57 -3.11
CA GLU A 48 -7.90 14.73 -3.75
C GLU A 48 -7.34 14.00 -4.97
N ALA A 49 -6.52 14.66 -5.80
CA ALA A 49 -5.88 14.03 -6.95
C ALA A 49 -4.94 12.90 -6.52
N ILE A 50 -4.10 13.12 -5.50
CA ILE A 50 -3.20 12.09 -4.96
C ILE A 50 -3.99 10.93 -4.35
N ALA A 51 -5.04 11.23 -3.59
CA ALA A 51 -5.90 10.20 -2.99
C ALA A 51 -6.62 9.36 -4.05
N ALA A 52 -7.10 10.00 -5.13
CA ALA A 52 -7.75 9.31 -6.23
C ALA A 52 -6.78 8.38 -6.98
N ASP A 53 -5.54 8.81 -7.20
CA ASP A 53 -4.50 8.00 -7.85
C ASP A 53 -4.13 6.77 -6.99
N ALA A 54 -3.89 6.96 -5.70
CA ALA A 54 -3.63 5.86 -4.78
C ALA A 54 -4.80 4.88 -4.67
N GLN A 55 -6.04 5.39 -4.65
CA GLN A 55 -7.25 4.57 -4.60
C GLN A 55 -7.41 3.74 -5.88
N LYS A 56 -7.04 4.29 -7.04
CA LYS A 56 -7.07 3.58 -8.32
C LYS A 56 -6.08 2.42 -8.33
N ASP A 57 -4.82 2.66 -7.97
CA ASP A 57 -3.80 1.60 -7.92
C ASP A 57 -4.18 0.49 -6.94
N LEU A 58 -4.75 0.86 -5.79
CA LEU A 58 -5.29 -0.09 -4.83
C LEU A 58 -6.44 -0.92 -5.43
N ALA A 59 -7.38 -0.27 -6.12
CA ALA A 59 -8.52 -0.94 -6.74
C ALA A 59 -8.10 -1.89 -7.87
N GLU A 60 -6.99 -1.63 -8.55
CA GLU A 60 -6.42 -2.55 -9.55
C GLU A 60 -5.76 -3.78 -8.90
N ALA A 61 -5.13 -3.62 -7.74
CA ALA A 61 -4.43 -4.70 -7.05
C ALA A 61 -5.37 -5.64 -6.23
N LEU A 62 -6.45 -5.10 -5.66
CA LEU A 62 -7.38 -5.85 -4.80
C LEU A 62 -7.99 -7.10 -5.47
N PRO A 63 -8.48 -7.06 -6.72
CA PRO A 63 -9.04 -8.23 -7.39
C PRO A 63 -8.05 -9.39 -7.51
N ALA A 64 -6.79 -9.10 -7.81
CA ALA A 64 -5.74 -10.11 -7.90
C ALA A 64 -5.46 -10.75 -6.53
N LEU A 65 -5.46 -9.94 -5.47
CA LEU A 65 -5.30 -10.42 -4.09
C LEU A 65 -6.48 -11.31 -3.67
N GLU A 66 -7.71 -10.90 -3.92
CA GLU A 66 -8.91 -11.68 -3.59
C GLU A 66 -8.96 -13.00 -4.36
N SER A 67 -8.58 -12.98 -5.64
CA SER A 67 -8.42 -14.18 -6.45
C SER A 67 -7.40 -15.14 -5.84
N ALA A 68 -6.22 -14.63 -5.46
CA ALA A 68 -5.18 -15.44 -4.83
C ALA A 68 -5.63 -16.03 -3.48
N LEU A 69 -6.35 -15.27 -2.64
CA LEU A 69 -6.91 -15.75 -1.38
C LEU A 69 -7.97 -16.83 -1.60
N THR A 70 -8.77 -16.71 -2.64
CA THR A 70 -9.76 -17.73 -3.02
C THR A 70 -9.09 -19.00 -3.51
N SER A 71 -8.08 -18.90 -4.36
CA SER A 71 -7.27 -20.04 -4.79
C SER A 71 -6.60 -20.72 -3.61
N LEU A 72 -6.05 -19.96 -2.66
CA LEU A 72 -5.43 -20.49 -1.44
C LEU A 72 -6.45 -21.30 -0.61
N LYS A 73 -7.69 -20.83 -0.45
CA LYS A 73 -8.75 -21.57 0.24
C LYS A 73 -9.11 -22.91 -0.40
N ASN A 74 -8.84 -23.07 -1.69
CA ASN A 74 -9.13 -24.30 -2.44
C ASN A 74 -7.97 -25.32 -2.38
N ILE A 75 -6.81 -24.97 -1.79
CA ILE A 75 -5.69 -25.90 -1.63
C ILE A 75 -5.98 -26.88 -0.50
N ASN A 76 -5.80 -28.17 -0.77
CA ASN A 76 -5.95 -29.20 0.25
C ASN A 76 -4.62 -29.56 0.90
N LYS A 77 -4.69 -30.10 2.13
CA LYS A 77 -3.50 -30.57 2.87
C LYS A 77 -2.76 -31.70 2.16
N SER A 78 -3.47 -32.50 1.37
CA SER A 78 -2.90 -33.56 0.51
C SER A 78 -1.93 -32.98 -0.51
N ASP A 79 -2.32 -31.92 -1.20
CA ASP A 79 -1.57 -31.30 -2.29
C ASP A 79 -0.21 -30.77 -1.77
N ILE A 80 -0.23 -30.17 -0.58
CA ILE A 80 0.99 -29.71 0.11
C ILE A 80 1.90 -30.89 0.48
N THR A 81 1.30 -32.00 0.92
CA THR A 81 2.04 -33.20 1.29
C THR A 81 2.71 -33.83 0.06
N GLU A 82 2.03 -33.82 -1.09
CA GLU A 82 2.59 -34.28 -2.37
C GLU A 82 3.76 -33.42 -2.82
N VAL A 83 3.63 -32.09 -2.76
CA VAL A 83 4.71 -31.15 -3.08
C VAL A 83 5.92 -31.40 -2.19
N ARG A 84 5.71 -31.63 -0.89
CA ARG A 84 6.79 -31.98 0.05
C ARG A 84 7.47 -33.31 -0.29
N ALA A 85 6.71 -34.29 -0.78
CA ALA A 85 7.23 -35.62 -1.11
C ALA A 85 8.16 -35.62 -2.34
N LEU A 86 8.12 -34.57 -3.16
CA LEU A 86 9.00 -34.41 -4.31
C LEU A 86 10.48 -34.45 -3.89
N GLN A 87 11.20 -35.44 -4.40
CA GLN A 87 12.65 -35.55 -4.23
C GLN A 87 13.40 -34.61 -5.18
N ARG A 88 12.83 -34.38 -6.36
CA ARG A 88 13.36 -33.49 -7.41
C ARG A 88 12.20 -32.63 -7.92
N PRO A 89 11.89 -31.51 -7.26
CA PRO A 89 10.79 -30.65 -7.69
C PRO A 89 11.06 -30.05 -9.08
N PRO A 90 10.02 -29.89 -9.92
CA PRO A 90 10.12 -29.15 -11.16
C PRO A 90 10.63 -27.71 -10.95
N PRO A 91 11.24 -27.08 -11.97
CA PRO A 91 11.76 -25.72 -11.85
C PRO A 91 10.72 -24.71 -11.37
N GLY A 92 9.48 -24.77 -11.87
CA GLY A 92 8.41 -23.88 -11.43
C GLY A 92 8.07 -24.02 -9.94
N VAL A 93 8.04 -25.25 -9.43
CA VAL A 93 7.80 -25.51 -7.99
C VAL A 93 8.93 -24.95 -7.13
N LYS A 94 10.19 -25.06 -7.58
CA LYS A 94 11.33 -24.44 -6.90
C LYS A 94 11.22 -22.92 -6.85
N LEU A 95 10.89 -22.29 -7.98
CA LEU A 95 10.72 -20.84 -8.07
C LEU A 95 9.63 -20.34 -7.12
N VAL A 96 8.48 -21.03 -7.06
CA VAL A 96 7.39 -20.69 -6.12
C VAL A 96 7.86 -20.84 -4.68
N MET A 97 8.57 -21.93 -4.37
CA MET A 97 9.07 -22.15 -3.01
C MET A 97 10.10 -21.10 -2.59
N GLU A 98 11.01 -20.73 -3.49
CA GLU A 98 11.97 -19.64 -3.31
C GLU A 98 11.26 -18.32 -3.01
N ALA A 99 10.29 -17.95 -3.84
CA ALA A 99 9.49 -16.74 -3.67
C ALA A 99 8.79 -16.71 -2.30
N VAL A 100 8.14 -17.82 -1.91
CA VAL A 100 7.49 -17.93 -0.59
C VAL A 100 8.50 -17.79 0.54
N CYS A 101 9.68 -18.40 0.43
CA CYS A 101 10.73 -18.28 1.44
C CYS A 101 11.25 -16.84 1.56
N ILE A 102 11.45 -16.15 0.44
CA ILE A 102 11.87 -14.73 0.41
C ILE A 102 10.80 -13.86 1.08
N MET A 103 9.53 -14.03 0.72
CA MET A 103 8.40 -13.28 1.30
C MET A 103 8.28 -13.51 2.80
N LYS A 104 8.54 -14.73 3.27
CA LYS A 104 8.56 -15.09 4.71
C LYS A 104 9.91 -14.83 5.39
N GLN A 105 10.88 -14.22 4.70
CA GLN A 105 12.22 -13.91 5.19
C GLN A 105 12.98 -15.11 5.76
N ILE A 106 12.73 -16.30 5.21
CA ILE A 106 13.42 -17.53 5.57
C ILE A 106 14.79 -17.53 4.91
N ALA A 107 15.85 -17.69 5.70
CA ALA A 107 17.21 -17.70 5.18
C ALA A 107 17.47 -18.97 4.35
N PRO A 108 18.13 -18.85 3.19
CA PRO A 108 18.50 -20.01 2.39
C PRO A 108 19.62 -20.81 3.06
N LYS A 109 19.76 -22.07 2.65
CA LYS A 109 20.92 -22.89 2.96
C LYS A 109 21.99 -22.67 1.90
N LYS A 110 23.23 -22.38 2.32
CA LYS A 110 24.35 -22.28 1.37
C LYS A 110 24.85 -23.67 1.01
N ILE A 111 24.66 -24.06 -0.25
CA ILE A 111 25.16 -25.34 -0.78
C ILE A 111 26.30 -25.09 -1.78
N ALA A 112 27.09 -26.13 -2.07
CA ALA A 112 28.11 -26.04 -3.10
C ALA A 112 27.47 -25.77 -4.47
N GLY A 113 27.95 -24.74 -5.17
CA GLY A 113 27.50 -24.43 -6.52
C GLY A 113 28.12 -25.37 -7.55
N GLU A 114 27.71 -25.22 -8.81
CA GLU A 114 28.19 -26.04 -9.92
C GLU A 114 29.70 -25.92 -10.17
N LYS A 115 30.30 -24.78 -9.78
CA LYS A 115 31.74 -24.54 -9.91
C LYS A 115 32.44 -24.86 -8.58
N PRO A 116 33.57 -25.58 -8.60
CA PRO A 116 34.36 -25.81 -7.40
C PRO A 116 34.68 -24.50 -6.67
N GLY A 117 34.29 -24.43 -5.39
CA GLY A 117 34.51 -23.25 -4.55
C GLY A 117 33.39 -22.21 -4.54
N THR A 118 32.36 -22.32 -5.39
CA THR A 118 31.19 -21.42 -5.31
C THR A 118 30.16 -21.93 -4.31
N LYS A 119 29.44 -21.01 -3.68
CA LYS A 119 28.27 -21.32 -2.83
C LYS A 119 27.05 -20.66 -3.44
N VAL A 120 25.96 -21.41 -3.54
CA VAL A 120 24.66 -20.92 -4.02
C VAL A 120 23.65 -21.04 -2.90
N ASP A 121 22.71 -20.10 -2.89
CA ASP A 121 21.61 -20.09 -1.93
C ASP A 121 20.54 -21.09 -2.41
N ASP A 122 20.27 -22.10 -1.58
CA ASP A 122 19.22 -23.09 -1.80
C ASP A 122 18.08 -22.84 -0.82
N TYR A 123 16.91 -22.53 -1.38
CA TYR A 123 15.69 -22.36 -0.62
C TYR A 123 14.84 -23.63 -0.56
N TRP A 124 15.16 -24.66 -1.34
CA TRP A 124 14.31 -25.85 -1.41
C TRP A 124 14.26 -26.61 -0.09
N GLU A 125 15.40 -26.88 0.53
CA GLU A 125 15.44 -27.65 1.79
C GLU A 125 14.74 -26.90 2.93
N VAL A 126 14.95 -25.58 3.03
CA VAL A 126 14.31 -24.75 4.07
C VAL A 126 12.82 -24.55 3.82
N GLY A 127 12.40 -24.41 2.56
CA GLY A 127 11.00 -24.31 2.17
C GLY A 127 10.25 -25.63 2.36
N LYS A 128 10.86 -26.75 1.99
CA LYS A 128 10.33 -28.10 2.23
C LYS A 128 10.10 -28.38 3.71
N ALA A 129 10.94 -27.83 4.59
CA ALA A 129 10.73 -27.92 6.04
C ALA A 129 9.47 -27.18 6.49
N GLN A 130 9.09 -26.06 5.87
CA GLN A 130 7.84 -25.35 6.17
C GLN A 130 6.61 -26.19 5.83
N LEU A 131 6.69 -27.03 4.79
CA LEU A 131 5.60 -27.91 4.37
C LEU A 131 5.40 -29.12 5.30
N GLN A 132 6.23 -29.31 6.34
CA GLN A 132 6.11 -30.43 7.27
C GLN A 132 4.78 -30.45 8.02
N GLU A 133 4.23 -29.27 8.32
CA GLU A 133 2.94 -29.11 8.97
C GLU A 133 1.98 -28.36 8.03
N PRO A 134 1.30 -29.05 7.10
CA PRO A 134 0.49 -28.40 6.05
C PRO A 134 -0.57 -27.43 6.58
N ALA A 135 -1.20 -27.76 7.70
CA ALA A 135 -2.18 -26.88 8.34
C ALA A 135 -1.55 -25.56 8.80
N LYS A 136 -0.43 -25.63 9.52
CA LYS A 136 0.28 -24.43 9.99
C LYS A 136 0.85 -23.61 8.83
N PHE A 137 1.33 -24.28 7.78
CA PHE A 137 1.80 -23.59 6.57
C PHE A 137 0.66 -22.78 5.94
N MET A 138 -0.50 -23.39 5.73
CA MET A 138 -1.69 -22.70 5.22
C MET A 138 -2.12 -21.54 6.10
N ASP A 139 -2.21 -21.75 7.42
CA ASP A 139 -2.56 -20.69 8.37
C ASP A 139 -1.57 -19.51 8.27
N SER A 140 -0.27 -19.81 8.11
CA SER A 140 0.76 -18.79 7.96
C SER A 140 0.66 -17.98 6.66
N LEU A 141 0.07 -18.54 5.62
CA LEU A 141 -0.19 -17.82 4.36
C LEU A 141 -1.41 -16.90 4.50
N PHE A 142 -2.48 -17.35 5.18
CA PHE A 142 -3.65 -16.52 5.45
C PHE A 142 -3.38 -15.37 6.42
N GLN A 143 -2.49 -15.59 7.38
CA GLN A 143 -2.11 -14.60 8.41
C GLN A 143 -0.90 -13.76 8.01
N TYR A 144 -0.42 -13.87 6.78
CA TYR A 144 0.74 -13.11 6.33
C TYR A 144 0.49 -11.60 6.37
N ASP A 145 1.41 -10.86 6.98
CA ASP A 145 1.36 -9.40 7.06
C ASP A 145 1.80 -8.77 5.73
N LYS A 146 0.85 -8.71 4.80
CA LYS A 146 1.01 -8.09 3.48
C LYS A 146 1.11 -6.55 3.53
N ASP A 147 0.75 -5.94 4.66
CA ASP A 147 0.68 -4.49 4.80
C ASP A 147 2.02 -3.91 5.26
N ASN A 148 2.90 -4.73 5.84
CA ASN A 148 4.21 -4.32 6.37
C ASN A 148 5.39 -5.12 5.78
N ILE A 149 5.45 -5.26 4.45
CA ILE A 149 6.53 -5.97 3.77
C ILE A 149 7.80 -5.10 3.75
N PRO A 150 8.95 -5.57 4.29
CA PRO A 150 10.19 -4.79 4.26
C PRO A 150 10.69 -4.52 2.84
N ASN A 151 11.24 -3.33 2.59
CA ASN A 151 11.80 -2.94 1.30
C ASN A 151 12.86 -3.92 0.75
N GLU A 152 13.65 -4.54 1.64
CA GLU A 152 14.64 -5.55 1.25
C GLU A 152 14.00 -6.83 0.71
N VAL A 153 12.81 -7.19 1.19
CA VAL A 153 12.03 -8.32 0.65
C VAL A 153 11.46 -7.95 -0.71
N ILE A 154 10.89 -6.75 -0.84
CA ILE A 154 10.36 -6.23 -2.11
C ILE A 154 11.44 -6.28 -3.19
N LYS A 155 12.63 -5.72 -2.92
CA LYS A 155 13.77 -5.76 -3.86
C LYS A 155 14.17 -7.17 -4.27
N LYS A 156 14.14 -8.13 -3.33
CA LYS A 156 14.51 -9.53 -3.60
C LYS A 156 13.45 -10.28 -4.40
N ILE A 157 12.17 -9.94 -4.24
CA ILE A 157 11.07 -10.62 -4.95
C ILE A 157 10.77 -9.99 -6.32
N THR A 158 11.09 -8.71 -6.54
CA THR A 158 10.88 -8.02 -7.83
C THR A 158 11.39 -8.80 -9.05
N PRO A 159 12.60 -9.41 -9.04
CA PRO A 159 13.07 -10.22 -10.16
C PRO A 159 12.17 -11.42 -10.48
N TYR A 160 11.58 -12.05 -9.46
CA TYR A 160 10.65 -13.17 -9.63
C TYR A 160 9.32 -12.69 -10.22
N ILE A 161 8.78 -11.57 -9.74
CA ILE A 161 7.53 -10.99 -10.26
C ILE A 161 7.65 -10.64 -11.75
N ASN A 162 8.83 -10.19 -12.17
CA ASN A 162 9.11 -9.83 -13.56
C ASN A 162 9.55 -11.02 -14.43
N ASP A 163 9.73 -12.22 -13.85
CA ASP A 163 10.14 -13.40 -14.59
C ASP A 163 8.92 -13.99 -15.34
N PRO A 164 8.95 -14.10 -16.68
CA PRO A 164 7.86 -14.69 -17.44
C PRO A 164 7.60 -16.18 -17.11
N ASN A 165 8.57 -16.88 -16.52
CA ASN A 165 8.41 -18.26 -16.02
C ASN A 165 7.71 -18.33 -14.66
N PHE A 166 7.56 -17.18 -13.98
CA PHE A 166 6.88 -17.07 -12.69
C PHE A 166 5.42 -16.64 -12.87
N THR A 167 4.71 -17.35 -13.74
CA THR A 167 3.27 -17.14 -14.00
C THR A 167 2.52 -18.43 -13.76
N PRO A 168 1.22 -18.39 -13.37
CA PRO A 168 0.44 -19.60 -13.13
C PRO A 168 0.49 -20.58 -14.32
N ASN A 169 0.40 -20.07 -15.55
CA ASN A 169 0.44 -20.88 -16.77
C ASN A 169 1.82 -21.51 -17.05
N ALA A 170 2.91 -20.86 -16.64
CA ALA A 170 4.25 -21.40 -16.78
C ALA A 170 4.55 -22.47 -15.72
N ILE A 171 3.99 -22.31 -14.51
CA ILE A 171 4.21 -23.23 -13.38
C ILE A 171 3.36 -24.51 -13.48
N LEU A 172 2.17 -24.44 -14.09
CA LEU A 172 1.29 -25.60 -14.28
C LEU A 172 1.81 -26.62 -15.31
N LYS A 173 2.85 -26.27 -16.08
CA LYS A 173 3.47 -27.13 -17.11
C LYS A 173 4.54 -28.04 -16.52
#